data_AF-A0AAE2CSI5-F1
#
_entry.id   AF-A0AAE2CSI5-F1
#
_cell.length_a   1.000
_cell.length_b   1.000
_cell.length_c   1.000
_cell.angle_alpha   90.00
_cell.angle_beta   90.00
_cell.angle_gamma   90.00
#
_symmetry.space_group_name_H-M   'P 1'
#
loop_
_entity.id
_entity.type
_entity.pdbx_description
1 polymer ?
#
loop_
_entity_poly.entity_id
_entity_poly.type
_entity_poly.pdbx_seq_one_letter_code
_entity_poly.pdbx_strand_id
1 'polypeptide(L)'
;MADIFVIKSNSEQILPRLRLEDCRLYRLNVSELLSKPDVYESFFKVLSDVSNSEINKEMLTMMAANSRHEVYVLLGPVENWNGDEPTIYSAIQHELSLISNPQQCYANTAVQLMTRYYNGDAAEDVLPLVPELEGHIIFIQLQRRTWPLVHYVGVLDQPNPAQFDIWTSNGFSPIFFGKIKSEKEAICAMIKWLNDYEPVAATNEKWSHVWLFARARCCFKVALSRNLTSLDHSFALRILDMPYSGYVLPLRERPWSEIDALELMEPEIWHVAGLYFDRLLPIPLSELERALLLLRGLQYRPSDEIMRIMDLPEDFIKASFRKILVKALDCDVGAIIFPEVSD
;
A
#
# COMPACT_ATOMS: atom_id res chain seq x y z
N MET A 1 -2.75 19.47 -10.31
CA MET A 1 -2.83 18.02 -10.54
C MET A 1 -1.73 17.40 -9.70
N ALA A 2 -2.03 17.12 -8.43
CA ALA A 2 -1.11 16.51 -7.48
C ALA A 2 -1.96 15.95 -6.35
N ASP A 3 -2.37 14.70 -6.50
CA ASP A 3 -3.07 13.96 -5.46
C ASP A 3 -2.08 12.90 -4.99
N ILE A 4 -1.37 13.16 -3.89
CA ILE A 4 -0.49 12.17 -3.27
C ILE A 4 -0.86 12.15 -1.79
N PHE A 5 -1.24 10.96 -1.36
CA PHE A 5 -1.64 10.66 0.00
C PHE A 5 -0.60 9.66 0.51
N VAL A 6 -0.13 9.87 1.74
CA VAL A 6 0.94 9.08 2.38
C VAL A 6 0.33 8.54 3.69
N ILE A 7 0.75 7.40 4.24
CA ILE A 7 0.17 6.82 5.47
C ILE A 7 1.25 6.18 6.33
N LYS A 8 1.28 6.44 7.64
CA LYS A 8 2.15 5.81 8.65
C LYS A 8 1.39 5.45 9.95
N SER A 9 1.90 4.46 10.67
CA SER A 9 1.30 3.90 11.90
C SER A 9 2.38 3.49 12.90
N ASN A 10 2.20 3.77 14.20
CA ASN A 10 3.00 3.24 15.32
C ASN A 10 2.18 3.18 16.64
N SER A 11 2.63 2.39 17.62
CA SER A 11 1.90 2.01 18.85
C SER A 11 2.16 2.91 20.07
N GLU A 12 1.26 3.09 21.07
CA GLU A 12 0.75 2.11 22.06
C GLU A 12 -0.47 2.66 22.86
N GLN A 13 -1.70 2.09 22.72
CA GLN A 13 -2.77 2.15 23.75
C GLN A 13 -3.99 1.26 23.39
N ILE A 14 -4.67 0.70 24.40
CA ILE A 14 -5.82 -0.23 24.24
C ILE A 14 -7.14 0.56 24.39
N LEU A 15 -7.83 0.81 23.28
CA LEU A 15 -9.17 1.41 23.20
C LEU A 15 -10.25 0.35 22.89
N PRO A 16 -11.54 0.60 23.17
CA PRO A 16 -12.63 -0.35 22.90
C PRO A 16 -12.95 -0.45 21.40
N ARG A 17 -13.08 -1.67 20.87
CA ARG A 17 -13.31 -1.95 19.43
C ARG A 17 -14.57 -1.24 18.89
N LEU A 18 -14.37 -0.20 18.07
CA LEU A 18 -15.45 0.54 17.41
C LEU A 18 -16.02 -0.19 16.18
N ARG A 19 -17.31 -0.02 15.93
CA ARG A 19 -17.96 -0.40 14.65
C ARG A 19 -17.96 0.80 13.70
N LEU A 20 -17.99 0.52 12.40
CA LEU A 20 -17.98 1.57 11.37
C LEU A 20 -19.17 2.55 11.51
N GLU A 21 -20.32 2.02 11.98
CA GLU A 21 -21.57 2.74 12.23
C GLU A 21 -21.48 3.75 13.39
N ASP A 22 -20.53 3.57 14.32
CA ASP A 22 -20.42 4.39 15.53
C ASP A 22 -19.37 5.51 15.39
N CYS A 23 -18.62 5.52 14.28
CA CYS A 23 -17.52 6.47 14.06
C CYS A 23 -17.89 7.55 13.06
N ARG A 24 -17.32 8.74 13.25
CA ARG A 24 -17.51 9.86 12.34
C ARG A 24 -16.17 10.49 11.96
N LEU A 25 -16.03 10.82 10.69
CA LEU A 25 -14.87 11.54 10.16
C LEU A 25 -15.19 13.04 10.10
N TYR A 26 -14.35 13.84 10.75
CA TYR A 26 -14.44 15.30 10.75
C TYR A 26 -13.23 15.89 10.09
N ARG A 27 -13.41 16.94 9.30
CA ARG A 27 -12.31 17.80 8.87
C ARG A 27 -12.02 18.84 9.94
N LEU A 28 -10.76 19.01 10.28
CA LEU A 28 -10.27 20.03 11.18
C LEU A 28 -10.03 21.35 10.43
N ASN A 29 -10.58 22.45 10.95
CA ASN A 29 -10.20 23.78 10.52
C ASN A 29 -8.92 24.20 11.28
N VAL A 30 -7.76 23.90 10.70
CA VAL A 30 -6.45 24.13 11.34
C VAL A 30 -6.22 25.63 11.64
N SER A 31 -6.63 26.51 10.74
CA SER A 31 -6.50 27.97 10.93
C SER A 31 -7.31 28.46 12.13
N GLU A 32 -8.53 27.94 12.31
CA GLU A 32 -9.40 28.28 13.45
C GLU A 32 -8.94 27.61 14.76
N LEU A 33 -8.33 26.42 14.66
CA LEU A 33 -7.73 25.77 15.82
C LEU A 33 -6.54 26.60 16.34
N LEU A 34 -5.67 27.07 15.45
CA LEU A 34 -4.52 27.91 15.81
C LEU A 34 -4.91 29.28 16.35
N SER A 35 -6.10 29.80 16.01
CA SER A 35 -6.60 31.09 16.51
C SER A 35 -7.16 31.04 17.94
N LYS A 36 -7.31 29.84 18.54
CA LYS A 36 -7.88 29.62 19.87
C LYS A 36 -6.90 28.90 20.81
N PRO A 37 -6.00 29.62 21.50
CA PRO A 37 -4.90 29.04 22.29
C PRO A 37 -5.37 28.06 23.39
N ASP A 38 -6.49 28.37 24.04
CA ASP A 38 -7.02 27.57 25.16
C ASP A 38 -7.52 26.18 24.70
N VAL A 39 -8.07 26.09 23.49
CA VAL A 39 -8.53 24.84 22.86
C VAL A 39 -7.38 24.14 22.13
N TYR A 40 -6.46 24.93 21.59
CA TYR A 40 -5.31 24.44 20.85
C TYR A 40 -4.43 23.53 21.70
N GLU A 41 -4.02 23.94 22.91
CA GLU A 41 -3.04 23.16 23.68
C GLU A 41 -3.61 21.81 24.16
N SER A 42 -4.88 21.75 24.57
CA SER A 42 -5.53 20.49 24.96
C SER A 42 -5.72 19.57 23.76
N PHE A 43 -6.23 20.09 22.64
CA PHE A 43 -6.46 19.32 21.44
C PHE A 43 -5.15 18.88 20.76
N PHE A 44 -4.15 19.76 20.73
CA PHE A 44 -2.82 19.46 20.18
C PHE A 44 -2.15 18.33 20.95
N LYS A 45 -2.30 18.29 22.27
CA LYS A 45 -1.78 17.18 23.07
C LYS A 45 -2.41 15.85 22.63
N VAL A 46 -3.74 15.78 22.52
CA VAL A 46 -4.44 14.57 22.06
C VAL A 46 -4.03 14.20 20.63
N LEU A 47 -3.93 15.17 19.73
CA LEU A 47 -3.52 14.96 18.35
C LEU A 47 -2.06 14.48 18.24
N SER A 48 -1.15 15.05 19.04
CA SER A 48 0.24 14.64 19.16
C SER A 48 0.34 13.21 19.72
N ASP A 49 -0.45 12.88 20.75
CA ASP A 49 -0.45 11.55 21.35
C ASP A 49 -0.96 10.49 20.35
N VAL A 50 -2.07 10.75 19.67
CA VAL A 50 -2.64 9.86 18.63
C VAL A 50 -1.73 9.72 17.42
N SER A 51 -0.92 10.74 17.14
CA SER A 51 0.02 10.76 16.01
C SER A 51 1.44 10.33 16.38
N ASN A 52 1.69 9.83 17.60
CA ASN A 52 3.04 9.55 18.11
C ASN A 52 4.04 10.70 17.87
N SER A 53 3.58 11.94 18.05
CA SER A 53 4.36 13.17 17.85
C SER A 53 4.76 13.49 16.40
N GLU A 54 4.24 12.76 15.41
CA GLU A 54 4.48 13.12 14.00
C GLU A 54 3.74 14.42 13.61
N ILE A 55 2.51 14.65 14.11
CA ILE A 55 1.83 15.95 13.96
C ILE A 55 2.37 16.91 15.04
N ASN A 56 3.25 17.82 14.63
CA ASN A 56 3.80 18.85 15.51
C ASN A 56 3.28 20.25 15.16
N LYS A 57 3.60 21.24 16.02
CA LYS A 57 3.13 22.63 15.88
C LYS A 57 3.59 23.26 14.56
N GLU A 58 4.82 22.98 14.13
CA GLU A 58 5.37 23.49 12.87
C GLU A 58 4.58 22.94 11.69
N MET A 59 4.27 21.64 11.72
CA MET A 59 3.48 20.97 10.70
C MET A 59 2.08 21.57 10.59
N LEU A 60 1.37 21.74 11.70
CA LEU A 60 0.05 22.39 11.71
C LEU A 60 0.10 23.83 11.18
N THR A 61 1.17 24.56 11.48
CA THR A 61 1.37 25.91 10.96
C THR A 61 1.58 25.89 9.44
N MET A 62 2.37 24.95 8.92
CA MET A 62 2.52 24.75 7.48
C MET A 62 1.20 24.36 6.81
N MET A 63 0.41 23.50 7.45
CA MET A 63 -0.90 23.09 6.93
C MET A 63 -1.88 24.26 6.88
N ALA A 64 -1.92 25.10 7.92
CA ALA A 64 -2.76 26.30 7.93
C ALA A 64 -2.37 27.30 6.83
N ALA A 65 -1.10 27.30 6.39
CA ALA A 65 -0.59 28.17 5.34
C ALA A 65 -0.85 27.66 3.91
N ASN A 66 -1.19 26.38 3.73
CA ASN A 66 -1.42 25.78 2.41
C ASN A 66 -2.75 25.03 2.38
N SER A 67 -3.70 25.55 1.60
CA SER A 67 -5.07 25.01 1.48
C SER A 67 -5.16 23.61 0.87
N ARG A 68 -4.05 23.06 0.38
CA ARG A 68 -3.97 21.67 -0.07
C ARG A 68 -3.74 20.69 1.08
N HIS A 69 -3.29 21.16 2.23
CA HIS A 69 -3.20 20.34 3.43
C HIS A 69 -4.50 20.40 4.22
N GLU A 70 -5.01 19.23 4.57
CA GLU A 70 -6.18 19.10 5.43
C GLU A 70 -5.89 18.06 6.49
N VAL A 71 -6.52 18.20 7.65
CA VAL A 71 -6.47 17.19 8.69
C VAL A 71 -7.88 16.68 8.89
N TYR A 72 -8.03 15.36 8.91
CA TYR A 72 -9.25 14.68 9.27
C TYR A 72 -9.04 13.91 10.56
N VAL A 73 -10.04 13.86 11.41
CA VAL A 73 -10.01 13.11 12.66
C VAL A 73 -11.20 12.17 12.73
N LEU A 74 -10.93 10.93 13.12
CA LEU A 74 -11.95 9.94 13.43
C LEU A 74 -12.34 10.10 14.89
N LEU A 75 -13.57 10.55 15.13
CA LEU A 75 -14.14 10.64 16.46
C LEU A 75 -15.06 9.44 16.70
N GLY A 76 -15.02 8.90 17.92
CA GLY A 76 -15.97 7.87 18.35
C GLY A 76 -17.31 8.46 18.80
N PRO A 77 -18.24 7.61 19.24
CA PRO A 77 -19.56 8.05 19.67
C PRO A 77 -19.44 9.02 20.86
N VAL A 78 -20.38 9.96 20.94
CA VAL A 78 -20.42 11.02 21.98
C VAL A 78 -20.41 10.44 23.39
N GLU A 79 -20.99 9.26 23.56
CA GLU A 79 -21.01 8.49 24.81
C GLU A 79 -19.62 8.15 25.36
N ASN A 80 -18.59 8.12 24.49
CA ASN A 80 -17.22 7.81 24.87
C ASN A 80 -16.39 9.06 25.20
N TRP A 81 -16.96 10.26 25.08
CA TRP A 81 -16.22 11.50 25.30
C TRP A 81 -15.96 11.72 26.79
N ASN A 82 -14.83 12.36 27.10
CA ASN A 82 -14.47 12.70 28.47
C ASN A 82 -15.04 14.08 28.82
N GLY A 83 -16.35 14.13 29.08
CA GLY A 83 -17.08 15.41 29.17
C GLY A 83 -17.26 16.04 27.79
N ASP A 84 -16.85 17.30 27.64
CA ASP A 84 -16.93 18.05 26.37
C ASP A 84 -15.72 17.78 25.44
N GLU A 85 -14.78 16.93 25.85
CA GLU A 85 -13.58 16.62 25.07
C GLU A 85 -13.78 15.37 24.20
N PRO A 86 -13.78 15.52 22.85
CA PRO A 86 -14.00 14.40 21.95
C PRO A 86 -12.80 13.43 21.96
N THR A 87 -13.09 12.13 22.00
CA THR A 87 -12.05 11.11 21.87
C THR A 87 -11.65 10.93 20.40
N ILE A 88 -10.39 11.26 20.10
CA ILE A 88 -9.80 11.08 18.77
C ILE A 88 -9.20 9.67 18.68
N TYR A 89 -9.70 8.85 17.75
CA TYR A 89 -9.22 7.49 17.54
C TYR A 89 -8.16 7.39 16.43
N SER A 90 -8.21 8.30 15.46
CA SER A 90 -7.25 8.37 14.35
C SER A 90 -7.20 9.78 13.76
N ALA A 91 -6.06 10.17 13.19
CA ALA A 91 -5.93 11.38 12.39
C ALA A 91 -5.41 11.04 10.98
N ILE A 92 -5.92 11.73 9.97
CA ILE A 92 -5.53 11.62 8.56
C ILE A 92 -5.03 13.00 8.13
N GLN A 93 -3.84 13.11 7.55
CA GLN A 93 -3.42 14.34 6.90
C GLN A 93 -3.46 14.19 5.37
N HIS A 94 -3.99 15.20 4.69
CA HIS A 94 -4.01 15.38 3.25
C HIS A 94 -2.74 16.12 2.78
N GLU A 95 -2.14 15.63 1.69
CA GLU A 95 -0.85 16.02 1.08
C GLU A 95 0.44 15.54 1.80
N LEU A 96 0.38 14.84 2.95
CA LEU A 96 1.41 13.87 3.40
C LEU A 96 0.94 13.24 4.73
N SER A 97 0.87 11.90 4.82
CA SER A 97 0.82 11.03 6.01
C SER A 97 -0.49 10.96 6.81
N LEU A 98 -1.24 9.86 6.69
CA LEU A 98 -2.08 9.34 7.77
C LEU A 98 -1.20 9.06 8.96
N ILE A 99 -1.70 9.37 10.15
CA ILE A 99 -1.00 9.08 11.38
C ILE A 99 -2.04 8.51 12.35
N SER A 100 -2.04 7.19 12.43
CA SER A 100 -3.08 6.44 13.13
C SER A 100 -2.54 5.77 14.39
N ASN A 101 -3.36 5.82 15.44
CA ASN A 101 -3.19 5.03 16.68
C ASN A 101 -3.26 3.52 16.34
N PRO A 102 -2.60 2.63 17.09
CA PRO A 102 -2.20 1.28 16.67
C PRO A 102 -3.30 0.24 16.63
N GLN A 103 -4.53 0.60 17.00
CA GLN A 103 -5.64 -0.29 16.72
C GLN A 103 -5.92 -0.21 15.22
N GLN A 104 -5.25 -1.10 14.47
CA GLN A 104 -5.34 -1.26 13.00
C GLN A 104 -6.77 -1.19 12.45
N CYS A 105 -7.79 -1.51 13.28
CA CYS A 105 -9.19 -1.35 12.93
C CYS A 105 -9.61 0.12 12.68
N TYR A 106 -9.07 1.12 13.37
CA TYR A 106 -9.48 2.52 13.21
C TYR A 106 -8.87 3.18 11.99
N ALA A 107 -7.60 2.92 11.72
CA ALA A 107 -6.95 3.38 10.49
C ALA A 107 -7.71 2.87 9.26
N ASN A 108 -8.09 1.59 9.30
CA ASN A 108 -8.88 0.94 8.27
C ASN A 108 -10.26 1.62 8.11
N THR A 109 -11.00 1.78 9.22
CA THR A 109 -12.29 2.50 9.24
C THR A 109 -12.18 3.92 8.69
N ALA A 110 -11.16 4.67 9.09
CA ALA A 110 -10.94 6.05 8.66
C ALA A 110 -10.71 6.12 7.14
N VAL A 111 -9.92 5.20 6.58
CA VAL A 111 -9.66 5.11 5.14
C VAL A 111 -10.91 4.68 4.36
N GLN A 112 -11.71 3.76 4.89
CA GLN A 112 -12.98 3.36 4.29
C GLN A 112 -13.96 4.54 4.24
N LEU A 113 -14.14 5.26 5.35
CA LEU A 113 -15.00 6.43 5.42
C LEU A 113 -14.53 7.56 4.49
N MET A 114 -13.21 7.80 4.43
CA MET A 114 -12.62 8.79 3.54
C MET A 114 -12.85 8.44 2.07
N THR A 115 -12.64 7.18 1.68
CA THR A 115 -12.82 6.74 0.29
C THR A 115 -14.29 6.77 -0.14
N ARG A 116 -15.22 6.41 0.75
CA ARG A 116 -16.66 6.61 0.54
C ARG A 116 -17.01 8.07 0.31
N TYR A 117 -16.56 8.96 1.20
CA TYR A 117 -16.78 10.40 1.09
C TYR A 117 -16.33 10.96 -0.27
N TYR A 118 -15.13 10.62 -0.73
CA TYR A 118 -14.62 11.10 -2.02
C TYR A 118 -15.33 10.47 -3.23
N ASN A 119 -15.81 9.24 -3.11
CA ASN A 119 -16.65 8.62 -4.15
C ASN A 119 -18.03 9.28 -4.30
N GLY A 120 -18.41 10.19 -3.40
CA GLY A 120 -19.77 10.72 -3.35
C GLY A 120 -20.77 9.75 -2.72
N ASP A 121 -20.30 8.57 -2.30
CA ASP A 121 -21.01 7.71 -1.37
C ASP A 121 -20.95 8.41 -0.01
N ALA A 122 -21.81 9.41 0.20
CA ALA A 122 -21.94 9.99 1.52
C ALA A 122 -22.14 8.85 2.54
N ALA A 123 -21.72 9.07 3.78
CA ALA A 123 -22.20 8.25 4.89
C ALA A 123 -23.71 8.55 5.02
N GLU A 124 -24.51 8.08 4.04
CA GLU A 124 -25.93 8.40 3.87
C GLU A 124 -26.81 7.64 4.85
N ASP A 125 -26.23 6.76 5.65
CA ASP A 125 -26.87 6.25 6.85
C ASP A 125 -26.80 7.32 7.95
N VAL A 126 -27.63 8.35 7.77
CA VAL A 126 -28.46 9.00 8.80
C VAL A 126 -27.85 9.01 10.20
N LEU A 127 -26.82 9.83 10.37
CA LEU A 127 -26.38 10.20 11.71
C LEU A 127 -26.72 11.67 11.93
N PRO A 128 -27.65 11.98 12.87
CA PRO A 128 -28.04 13.37 13.14
C PRO A 128 -26.80 14.20 13.45
N LEU A 129 -26.78 15.46 13.00
CA LEU A 129 -25.80 16.45 13.45
C LEU A 129 -25.65 16.31 14.95
N VAL A 130 -24.41 16.16 15.42
CA VAL A 130 -24.10 16.15 16.86
C VAL A 130 -24.22 17.60 17.30
N PRO A 131 -25.31 18.03 17.96
CA PRO A 131 -25.55 19.44 18.24
C PRO A 131 -24.48 20.00 19.18
N GLU A 132 -23.86 19.14 19.99
CA GLU A 132 -22.74 19.49 20.88
C GLU A 132 -21.52 20.02 20.10
N LEU A 133 -21.37 19.70 18.81
CA LEU A 133 -20.27 20.19 17.96
C LEU A 133 -20.68 21.33 17.01
N GLU A 134 -21.96 21.69 16.88
CA GLU A 134 -22.41 22.77 16.00
C GLU A 134 -21.85 24.14 16.40
N GLY A 135 -21.49 24.32 17.68
CA GLY A 135 -20.78 25.51 18.19
C GLY A 135 -19.27 25.49 17.98
N HIS A 136 -18.68 24.34 17.65
CA HIS A 136 -17.24 24.18 17.48
C HIS A 136 -16.84 24.35 16.01
N ILE A 137 -16.60 25.61 15.61
CA ILE A 137 -16.09 26.04 14.28
C ILE A 137 -14.83 25.26 13.82
N ILE A 138 -14.15 24.59 14.75
CA ILE A 138 -12.97 23.75 14.54
C ILE A 138 -13.30 22.44 13.81
N PHE A 139 -14.47 21.83 14.03
CA PHE A 139 -14.83 20.54 13.43
C PHE A 139 -15.89 20.71 12.35
N ILE A 140 -15.56 20.25 11.14
CA ILE A 140 -16.46 20.28 10.00
C ILE A 140 -16.85 18.83 9.71
N GLN A 141 -18.10 18.46 10.03
CA GLN A 141 -18.60 17.11 9.75
C GLN A 141 -18.69 16.87 8.25
N LEU A 142 -18.13 15.76 7.78
CA LEU A 142 -18.20 15.36 6.37
C LEU A 142 -19.55 14.68 6.08
N GLN A 143 -20.53 15.45 5.59
CA GLN A 143 -21.87 14.91 5.26
C GLN A 143 -22.12 14.77 3.76
N ARG A 144 -21.67 15.73 2.96
CA ARG A 144 -21.80 15.72 1.51
C ARG A 144 -20.48 16.12 0.89
N ARG A 145 -20.16 15.49 -0.22
CA ARG A 145 -18.96 15.79 -0.99
C ARG A 145 -18.95 17.27 -1.40
N THR A 146 -17.98 18.02 -0.89
CA THR A 146 -17.75 19.43 -1.27
C THR A 146 -16.60 19.61 -2.27
N TRP A 147 -15.89 18.52 -2.60
CA TRP A 147 -14.69 18.54 -3.43
C TRP A 147 -14.97 18.30 -4.92
N PRO A 148 -14.14 18.87 -5.82
CA PRO A 148 -14.12 18.49 -7.24
C PRO A 148 -13.75 17.00 -7.45
N LEU A 149 -13.79 16.55 -8.70
CA LEU A 149 -13.45 15.17 -9.13
C LEU A 149 -12.14 14.69 -8.49
N VAL A 150 -12.17 13.57 -7.76
CA VAL A 150 -11.00 12.94 -7.14
C VAL A 150 -10.84 11.57 -7.76
N HIS A 151 -9.72 11.35 -8.44
CA HIS A 151 -9.51 10.15 -9.24
C HIS A 151 -8.98 8.97 -8.43
N TYR A 152 -8.15 9.22 -7.42
CA TYR A 152 -7.57 8.17 -6.62
C TYR A 152 -7.17 8.70 -5.24
N VAL A 153 -7.04 7.78 -4.29
CA VAL A 153 -6.41 8.00 -2.99
C VAL A 153 -5.12 7.21 -2.96
N GLY A 154 -4.04 7.83 -2.51
CA GLY A 154 -2.74 7.18 -2.36
C GLY A 154 -2.42 6.73 -0.94
N VAL A 155 -1.38 5.93 -0.82
CA VAL A 155 -0.63 5.68 0.41
C VAL A 155 0.83 5.67 0.02
N LEU A 156 1.69 6.07 0.94
CA LEU A 156 3.12 6.04 0.79
C LEU A 156 3.65 5.67 2.17
N ASP A 157 4.31 4.54 2.24
CA ASP A 157 4.74 3.94 3.50
C ASP A 157 6.03 3.15 3.30
N GLN A 158 6.69 2.80 4.40
CA GLN A 158 7.80 1.87 4.35
C GLN A 158 7.30 0.45 4.00
N PRO A 159 8.11 -0.36 3.30
CA PRO A 159 7.84 -1.76 3.08
C PRO A 159 7.59 -2.55 4.37
N ASN A 160 6.34 -2.85 4.65
CA ASN A 160 5.91 -3.66 5.79
C ASN A 160 4.83 -4.65 5.36
N PRO A 161 5.03 -5.97 5.53
CA PRO A 161 4.05 -6.98 5.13
C PRO A 161 2.66 -6.79 5.78
N ALA A 162 2.61 -6.43 7.06
CA ALA A 162 1.35 -6.28 7.78
C ALA A 162 0.54 -5.08 7.26
N GLN A 163 1.19 -3.94 7.01
CA GLN A 163 0.53 -2.77 6.45
C GLN A 163 0.13 -3.01 5.00
N PHE A 164 0.96 -3.71 4.22
CA PHE A 164 0.65 -4.04 2.84
C PHE A 164 -0.62 -4.90 2.70
N ASP A 165 -0.82 -5.89 3.57
CA ASP A 165 -2.05 -6.70 3.59
C ASP A 165 -3.28 -5.84 3.93
N ILE A 166 -3.13 -4.87 4.84
CA ILE A 166 -4.21 -3.94 5.19
C ILE A 166 -4.55 -3.06 3.99
N TRP A 167 -3.55 -2.54 3.28
CA TRP A 167 -3.79 -1.70 2.10
C TRP A 167 -4.44 -2.49 0.97
N THR A 168 -3.91 -3.67 0.66
CA THR A 168 -4.47 -4.54 -0.40
C THR A 168 -5.90 -4.99 -0.09
N SER A 169 -6.20 -5.37 1.16
CA SER A 169 -7.58 -5.71 1.58
C SER A 169 -8.56 -4.53 1.50
N ASN A 170 -8.06 -3.30 1.50
CA ASN A 170 -8.86 -2.08 1.28
C ASN A 170 -9.00 -1.66 -0.18
N GLY A 171 -8.47 -2.45 -1.12
CA GLY A 171 -8.52 -2.18 -2.56
C GLY A 171 -7.38 -1.28 -3.06
N PHE A 172 -6.32 -1.07 -2.28
CA PHE A 172 -5.14 -0.36 -2.77
C PHE A 172 -4.26 -1.29 -3.61
N SER A 173 -3.75 -0.74 -4.70
CA SER A 173 -2.84 -1.39 -5.63
C SER A 173 -1.50 -0.67 -5.63
N PRO A 174 -0.36 -1.37 -5.48
CA PRO A 174 0.93 -0.72 -5.48
C PRO A 174 1.31 -0.23 -6.88
N ILE A 175 1.81 1.01 -6.95
CA ILE A 175 2.21 1.66 -8.20
C ILE A 175 3.68 2.03 -8.25
N PHE A 176 4.36 2.07 -7.11
CA PHE A 176 5.78 2.37 -7.04
C PHE A 176 6.44 1.71 -5.85
N PHE A 177 7.65 1.21 -6.08
CA PHE A 177 8.55 0.75 -5.05
C PHE A 177 9.96 1.21 -5.37
N GLY A 178 10.60 1.85 -4.42
CA GLY A 178 11.98 2.29 -4.63
C GLY A 178 12.47 3.22 -3.55
N LYS A 179 13.75 3.58 -3.66
CA LYS A 179 14.35 4.61 -2.83
C LYS A 179 14.17 5.96 -3.51
N ILE A 180 13.55 6.91 -2.83
CA ILE A 180 13.57 8.32 -3.25
C ILE A 180 14.92 8.89 -2.82
N LYS A 181 15.56 9.73 -3.65
CA LYS A 181 16.95 10.21 -3.43
C LYS A 181 17.20 10.86 -2.05
N SER A 182 16.15 11.37 -1.41
CA SER A 182 16.19 11.98 -0.07
C SER A 182 16.08 10.97 1.07
N GLU A 183 15.64 9.74 0.80
CA GLU A 183 15.34 8.73 1.82
C GLU A 183 16.34 7.58 1.79
N LYS A 184 16.81 7.18 2.99
CA LYS A 184 17.70 6.02 3.14
C LYS A 184 16.95 4.70 2.92
N GLU A 185 15.65 4.71 3.17
CA GLU A 185 14.79 3.54 3.16
C GLU A 185 14.00 3.43 1.86
N ALA A 186 13.59 2.22 1.55
CA ALA A 186 12.68 1.99 0.44
C ALA A 186 11.28 2.48 0.82
N ILE A 187 10.52 2.89 -0.18
CA ILE A 187 9.15 3.35 -0.02
C ILE A 187 8.25 2.53 -0.94
N CYS A 188 7.06 2.22 -0.46
CA CYS A 188 5.94 1.62 -1.16
C CYS A 188 4.87 2.69 -1.37
N ALA A 189 4.59 3.04 -2.63
CA ALA A 189 3.42 3.85 -2.97
C ALA A 189 2.30 2.95 -3.50
N MET A 190 1.11 3.08 -2.94
CA MET A 190 -0.09 2.36 -3.39
C MET A 190 -1.22 3.35 -3.64
N ILE A 191 -2.14 3.01 -4.52
CA ILE A 191 -3.31 3.84 -4.80
C ILE A 191 -4.57 2.99 -4.83
N LYS A 192 -5.66 3.57 -4.37
CA LYS A 192 -7.01 3.09 -4.54
C LYS A 192 -7.72 4.03 -5.50
N TRP A 193 -8.21 3.47 -6.59
CA TRP A 193 -8.96 4.21 -7.58
C TRP A 193 -10.35 4.57 -7.05
N LEU A 194 -10.82 5.75 -7.40
CA LEU A 194 -12.15 6.25 -7.07
C LEU A 194 -13.02 6.32 -8.34
N ASN A 195 -14.33 6.47 -8.15
CA ASN A 195 -15.32 6.40 -9.21
C ASN A 195 -15.07 7.41 -10.35
N ASP A 196 -14.52 8.59 -10.01
CA ASP A 196 -14.29 9.64 -11.00
C ASP A 196 -13.15 9.32 -11.98
N TYR A 197 -12.33 8.29 -11.72
CA TYR A 197 -11.23 7.93 -12.61
C TYR A 197 -11.66 7.12 -13.82
N GLU A 198 -12.76 6.40 -13.75
CA GLU A 198 -13.22 5.53 -14.83
C GLU A 198 -13.35 6.26 -16.19
N PRO A 199 -13.91 7.50 -16.26
CA PRO A 199 -13.92 8.28 -17.49
C PRO A 199 -12.53 8.65 -18.01
N VAL A 200 -11.55 8.87 -17.13
CA VAL A 200 -10.17 9.17 -17.50
C VAL A 200 -9.48 7.93 -18.08
N ALA A 201 -9.65 6.77 -17.43
CA ALA A 201 -9.13 5.50 -17.91
C ALA A 201 -9.72 5.11 -19.28
N ALA A 202 -11.01 5.37 -19.50
CA ALA A 202 -11.68 5.09 -20.76
C ALA A 202 -11.10 5.88 -21.96
N THR A 203 -10.43 7.02 -21.71
CA THR A 203 -9.85 7.83 -22.79
C THR A 203 -8.52 7.29 -23.32
N ASN A 204 -7.82 6.45 -22.56
CA ASN A 204 -6.51 5.94 -22.93
C ASN A 204 -6.22 4.61 -22.22
N GLU A 205 -6.07 3.53 -22.99
CA GLU A 205 -5.75 2.19 -22.46
C GLU A 205 -4.47 2.16 -21.60
N LYS A 206 -3.49 3.04 -21.89
CA LYS A 206 -2.26 3.17 -21.08
C LYS A 206 -2.52 3.74 -19.68
N TRP A 207 -3.69 4.36 -19.47
CA TRP A 207 -4.18 4.84 -18.19
C TRP A 207 -5.17 3.85 -17.57
N SER A 208 -5.35 2.66 -18.14
CA SER A 208 -6.08 1.61 -17.42
C SER A 208 -5.32 1.18 -16.17
N HIS A 209 -6.05 0.80 -15.12
CA HIS A 209 -5.48 0.25 -13.90
C HIS A 209 -4.55 -0.93 -14.20
N VAL A 210 -4.97 -1.78 -15.15
CA VAL A 210 -4.24 -2.97 -15.58
C VAL A 210 -2.88 -2.61 -16.14
N TRP A 211 -2.82 -1.61 -17.03
CA TRP A 211 -1.56 -1.20 -17.65
C TRP A 211 -0.60 -0.57 -16.64
N LEU A 212 -1.10 0.35 -15.80
CA LEU A 212 -0.28 1.01 -14.78
C LEU A 212 0.28 0.01 -13.77
N PHE A 213 -0.54 -0.95 -13.35
CA PHE A 213 -0.12 -1.99 -12.42
C PHE A 213 0.92 -2.93 -13.03
N ALA A 214 0.71 -3.37 -14.28
CA ALA A 214 1.67 -4.18 -15.02
C ALA A 214 3.01 -3.44 -15.17
N ARG A 215 2.96 -2.14 -15.47
CA ARG A 215 4.15 -1.29 -15.57
C ARG A 215 4.87 -1.16 -14.23
N ALA A 216 4.14 -0.91 -13.15
CA ALA A 216 4.67 -0.82 -11.79
C ALA A 216 5.39 -2.11 -11.37
N ARG A 217 4.76 -3.26 -11.61
CA ARG A 217 5.35 -4.59 -11.36
C ARG A 217 6.64 -4.80 -12.15
N CYS A 218 6.65 -4.44 -13.43
CA CYS A 218 7.86 -4.53 -14.26
C CYS A 218 8.99 -3.66 -13.69
N CYS A 219 8.69 -2.41 -13.31
CA CYS A 219 9.63 -1.53 -12.64
C CYS A 219 10.13 -2.11 -11.30
N PHE A 220 9.24 -2.75 -10.53
CA PHE A 220 9.60 -3.37 -9.25
C PHE A 220 10.62 -4.51 -9.43
N LYS A 221 10.43 -5.40 -10.40
CA LYS A 221 11.42 -6.45 -10.71
C LYS A 221 12.80 -5.86 -11.04
N VAL A 222 12.84 -4.79 -11.83
CA VAL A 222 14.10 -4.10 -12.14
C VAL A 222 14.69 -3.48 -10.87
N ALA A 223 13.86 -2.90 -9.99
CA ALA A 223 14.31 -2.32 -8.73
C ALA A 223 14.90 -3.38 -7.76
N LEU A 224 14.31 -4.59 -7.69
CA LEU A 224 14.83 -5.71 -6.90
C LEU A 224 16.29 -6.03 -7.24
N SER A 225 16.67 -5.90 -8.51
CA SER A 225 18.04 -6.17 -8.96
C SER A 225 19.04 -5.04 -8.74
N ARG A 226 18.57 -3.83 -8.41
CA ARG A 226 19.41 -2.62 -8.39
C ARG A 226 19.50 -1.99 -7.01
N ASN A 227 18.38 -1.46 -6.53
CA ASN A 227 18.33 -0.62 -5.33
C ASN A 227 17.51 -1.25 -4.20
N LEU A 228 16.81 -2.36 -4.47
CA LEU A 228 16.00 -3.12 -3.53
C LEU A 228 16.52 -4.56 -3.34
N THR A 229 17.81 -4.78 -3.57
CA THR A 229 18.44 -6.09 -3.30
C THR A 229 18.25 -6.46 -1.83
N SER A 230 18.38 -5.49 -0.92
CA SER A 230 18.21 -5.63 0.52
C SER A 230 16.77 -5.81 1.01
N LEU A 231 15.77 -5.77 0.13
CA LEU A 231 14.37 -5.86 0.52
C LEU A 231 14.05 -7.26 1.05
N ASP A 232 13.21 -7.33 2.08
CA ASP A 232 12.73 -8.60 2.60
C ASP A 232 12.07 -9.44 1.49
N HIS A 233 12.49 -10.70 1.39
CA HIS A 233 12.05 -11.61 0.33
C HIS A 233 10.58 -11.98 0.50
N SER A 234 10.10 -12.11 1.74
CA SER A 234 8.69 -12.42 2.01
C SER A 234 7.79 -11.26 1.56
N PHE A 235 8.18 -10.02 1.86
CA PHE A 235 7.51 -8.84 1.35
C PHE A 235 7.53 -8.74 -0.19
N ALA A 236 8.68 -8.95 -0.82
CA ALA A 236 8.81 -8.91 -2.27
C ALA A 236 7.96 -9.98 -2.96
N LEU A 237 7.88 -11.20 -2.40
CA LEU A 237 7.00 -12.25 -2.91
C LEU A 237 5.52 -11.84 -2.85
N ARG A 238 5.07 -11.16 -1.80
CA ARG A 238 3.67 -10.67 -1.71
C ARG A 238 3.31 -9.73 -2.84
N ILE A 239 4.20 -8.79 -3.17
CA ILE A 239 4.00 -7.87 -4.30
C ILE A 239 3.99 -8.64 -5.62
N LEU A 240 4.90 -9.61 -5.78
CA LEU A 240 4.95 -10.45 -6.97
C LEU A 240 3.79 -11.46 -7.02
N ASP A 241 3.10 -11.75 -5.93
CA ASP A 241 1.95 -12.65 -5.96
C ASP A 241 0.63 -11.98 -6.25
N MET A 242 0.57 -10.64 -6.09
CA MET A 242 -0.64 -9.87 -6.36
C MET A 242 -1.23 -10.24 -7.72
N PRO A 243 -2.53 -10.63 -7.75
CA PRO A 243 -3.20 -10.96 -8.99
C PRO A 243 -3.24 -9.72 -9.87
N TYR A 244 -2.92 -9.88 -11.16
CA TYR A 244 -3.14 -8.85 -12.16
C TYR A 244 -3.84 -9.45 -13.37
N SER A 245 -4.86 -8.76 -13.86
CA SER A 245 -5.66 -9.16 -15.03
C SER A 245 -5.00 -8.77 -16.37
N GLY A 246 -3.67 -8.65 -16.39
CA GLY A 246 -2.95 -8.23 -17.59
C GLY A 246 -2.85 -9.33 -18.63
N TYR A 247 -2.84 -8.95 -19.91
CA TYR A 247 -2.55 -9.85 -21.02
C TYR A 247 -1.20 -10.55 -20.81
N VAL A 248 -1.26 -11.85 -20.50
CA VAL A 248 -0.09 -12.72 -20.50
C VAL A 248 0.16 -13.11 -21.95
N LEU A 249 1.18 -12.54 -22.59
CA LEU A 249 1.59 -13.00 -23.90
C LEU A 249 2.24 -14.37 -23.74
N PRO A 250 1.72 -15.45 -24.36
CA PRO A 250 2.33 -16.76 -24.24
C PRO A 250 3.76 -16.71 -24.76
N LEU A 251 4.68 -17.35 -24.04
CA LEU A 251 6.02 -17.64 -24.56
C LEU A 251 5.84 -18.44 -25.86
N ARG A 252 6.31 -17.90 -26.98
CA ARG A 252 6.22 -18.58 -28.29
C ARG A 252 7.26 -19.68 -28.44
N GLU A 253 8.42 -19.51 -27.80
CA GLU A 253 9.55 -20.44 -27.85
C GLU A 253 10.25 -20.45 -26.48
N ARG A 254 10.86 -21.59 -26.14
CA ARG A 254 11.75 -21.67 -24.97
C ARG A 254 12.98 -20.79 -25.23
N PRO A 255 13.31 -19.82 -24.36
CA PRO A 255 14.50 -18.99 -24.56
C PRO A 255 15.81 -19.73 -24.24
N TRP A 256 15.73 -20.95 -23.72
CA TRP A 256 16.87 -21.85 -23.50
C TRP A 256 16.71 -23.11 -24.36
N SER A 257 17.69 -23.40 -25.20
CA SER A 257 17.69 -24.60 -26.05
C SER A 257 18.25 -25.80 -25.32
N GLU A 258 19.34 -25.65 -24.57
CA GLU A 258 20.06 -26.72 -23.89
C GLU A 258 20.75 -26.11 -22.66
N ILE A 259 20.28 -26.39 -21.43
CA ILE A 259 21.06 -26.09 -20.21
C ILE A 259 22.15 -27.15 -20.14
N ASP A 260 23.14 -27.02 -21.03
CA ASP A 260 24.28 -27.90 -21.09
C ASP A 260 25.21 -27.53 -19.92
N ALA A 261 25.39 -28.51 -19.04
CA ALA A 261 26.12 -28.41 -17.78
C ALA A 261 25.45 -27.53 -16.70
N LEU A 262 24.81 -28.23 -15.76
CA LEU A 262 24.44 -27.83 -14.39
C LEU A 262 25.58 -27.21 -13.52
N GLU A 263 26.72 -26.86 -14.13
CA GLU A 263 27.87 -26.21 -13.51
C GLU A 263 27.87 -24.68 -13.69
N LEU A 264 27.09 -24.13 -14.64
CA LEU A 264 27.00 -22.69 -14.91
C LEU A 264 25.66 -22.06 -14.49
N MET A 265 25.07 -22.47 -13.36
CA MET A 265 23.67 -22.16 -12.98
C MET A 265 23.25 -20.66 -12.95
N GLU A 266 24.16 -19.69 -12.96
CA GLU A 266 23.81 -18.29 -12.65
C GLU A 266 22.98 -17.56 -13.74
N PRO A 267 23.37 -17.56 -15.03
CA PRO A 267 22.61 -16.85 -16.07
C PRO A 267 21.19 -17.39 -16.27
N GLU A 268 21.01 -18.71 -16.14
CA GLU A 268 19.74 -19.39 -16.33
C GLU A 268 18.78 -19.13 -15.18
N ILE A 269 19.28 -19.05 -13.93
CA ILE A 269 18.44 -18.75 -12.76
C ILE A 269 17.77 -17.38 -12.92
N TRP A 270 18.47 -16.37 -13.43
CA TRP A 270 17.87 -15.06 -13.68
C TRP A 270 16.75 -15.13 -14.74
N HIS A 271 17.00 -15.82 -15.86
CA HIS A 271 15.99 -15.98 -16.92
C HIS A 271 14.75 -16.72 -16.42
N VAL A 272 14.94 -17.85 -15.71
CA VAL A 272 13.85 -18.62 -15.12
C VAL A 272 13.08 -17.77 -14.10
N ALA A 273 13.76 -17.00 -13.26
CA ALA A 273 13.10 -16.10 -12.32
C ALA A 273 12.25 -15.05 -13.02
N GLY A 274 12.79 -14.42 -14.08
CA GLY A 274 12.07 -13.44 -14.89
C GLY A 274 10.76 -14.01 -15.43
N LEU A 275 10.82 -15.16 -16.10
CA LEU A 275 9.63 -15.80 -16.70
C LEU A 275 8.65 -16.32 -15.66
N TYR A 276 9.15 -16.90 -14.57
CA TYR A 276 8.31 -17.39 -13.46
C TYR A 276 7.52 -16.25 -12.82
N PHE A 277 8.20 -15.15 -12.45
CA PHE A 277 7.54 -14.00 -11.86
C PHE A 277 6.76 -13.14 -12.87
N ASP A 278 6.90 -13.37 -14.17
CA ASP A 278 5.99 -12.83 -15.19
C ASP A 278 4.78 -13.72 -15.47
N ARG A 279 4.61 -14.81 -14.70
CA ARG A 279 3.56 -15.82 -14.90
C ARG A 279 3.61 -16.47 -16.30
N LEU A 280 4.76 -16.38 -16.96
CA LEU A 280 5.00 -16.99 -18.27
C LEU A 280 5.46 -18.44 -18.15
N LEU A 281 6.03 -18.82 -17.01
CA LEU A 281 6.50 -20.17 -16.74
C LEU A 281 5.58 -20.84 -15.69
N PRO A 282 4.59 -21.64 -16.10
CA PRO A 282 3.58 -22.23 -15.22
C PRO A 282 4.09 -23.46 -14.45
N ILE A 283 5.25 -23.35 -13.81
CA ILE A 283 5.81 -24.44 -13.00
C ILE A 283 5.36 -24.33 -11.54
N PRO A 284 4.97 -25.44 -10.89
CA PRO A 284 4.66 -25.42 -9.46
C PRO A 284 5.96 -25.37 -8.65
N LEU A 285 6.16 -24.28 -7.91
CA LEU A 285 7.27 -24.12 -6.97
C LEU A 285 6.74 -24.03 -5.54
N SER A 286 7.44 -24.68 -4.59
CA SER A 286 7.15 -24.49 -3.16
C SER A 286 7.51 -23.07 -2.70
N GLU A 287 6.98 -22.61 -1.56
CA GLU A 287 7.33 -21.29 -1.01
C GLU A 287 8.84 -21.09 -0.88
N LEU A 288 9.55 -22.13 -0.44
CA LEU A 288 10.99 -22.11 -0.34
C LEU A 288 11.68 -22.00 -1.70
N GLU A 289 11.26 -22.78 -2.70
CA GLU A 289 11.81 -22.71 -4.06
C GLU A 289 11.59 -21.32 -4.68
N ARG A 290 10.43 -20.70 -4.42
CA ARG A 290 10.09 -19.35 -4.87
C ARG A 290 10.98 -18.29 -4.19
N ALA A 291 11.18 -18.40 -2.89
CA ALA A 291 12.06 -17.50 -2.14
C ALA A 291 13.52 -17.59 -2.62
N LEU A 292 14.02 -18.81 -2.84
CA LEU A 292 15.36 -19.02 -3.41
C LEU A 292 15.49 -18.43 -4.81
N LEU A 293 14.49 -18.65 -5.67
CA LEU A 293 14.46 -18.12 -7.03
C LEU A 293 14.41 -16.57 -7.05
N LEU A 294 13.66 -15.96 -6.13
CA LEU A 294 13.62 -14.51 -5.94
C LEU A 294 14.99 -13.97 -5.49
N LEU A 295 15.52 -14.50 -4.39
CA LEU A 295 16.75 -14.03 -3.75
C LEU A 295 17.92 -14.09 -4.73
N ARG A 296 18.03 -15.21 -5.46
CA ARG A 296 19.13 -15.41 -6.41
C ARG A 296 18.87 -14.76 -7.76
N GLY A 297 17.69 -14.98 -8.33
CA GLY A 297 17.39 -14.62 -9.72
C GLY A 297 16.93 -13.19 -9.95
N LEU A 298 16.33 -12.53 -8.95
CA LEU A 298 15.91 -11.12 -9.07
C LEU A 298 16.66 -10.17 -8.13
N GLN A 299 17.06 -10.63 -6.94
CA GLN A 299 17.80 -9.79 -5.97
C GLN A 299 19.32 -9.96 -6.03
N TYR A 300 19.83 -10.88 -6.87
CA TYR A 300 21.25 -11.13 -7.08
C TYR A 300 22.04 -11.39 -5.78
N ARG A 301 21.39 -12.01 -4.79
CA ARG A 301 22.05 -12.32 -3.52
C ARG A 301 23.10 -13.41 -3.71
N PRO A 302 24.29 -13.26 -3.13
CA PRO A 302 25.31 -14.31 -3.16
C PRO A 302 24.92 -15.46 -2.22
N SER A 303 25.45 -16.67 -2.48
CA SER A 303 25.06 -17.89 -1.76
C SER A 303 25.25 -17.78 -0.25
N ASP A 304 26.35 -17.15 0.21
CA ASP A 304 26.65 -16.93 1.62
C ASP A 304 25.59 -16.06 2.32
N GLU A 305 25.01 -15.10 1.59
CA GLU A 305 23.93 -14.27 2.11
C GLU A 305 22.59 -15.03 2.13
N ILE A 306 22.31 -15.82 1.09
CA ILE A 306 21.10 -16.67 1.05
C ILE A 306 21.13 -17.69 2.19
N MET A 307 22.28 -18.33 2.44
CA MET A 307 22.47 -19.25 3.56
C MET A 307 22.12 -18.60 4.90
N ARG A 308 22.55 -17.35 5.11
CA ARG A 308 22.26 -16.59 6.34
C ARG A 308 20.81 -16.15 6.45
N ILE A 309 20.20 -15.70 5.35
CA ILE A 309 18.80 -15.24 5.34
C ILE A 309 17.83 -16.40 5.58
N MET A 310 18.10 -17.55 4.94
CA MET A 310 17.20 -18.69 4.92
C MET A 310 17.51 -19.75 5.97
N ASP A 311 18.66 -19.64 6.64
CA ASP A 311 19.20 -20.66 7.56
C ASP A 311 19.32 -22.05 6.91
N LEU A 312 19.95 -22.10 5.72
CA LEU A 312 20.08 -23.31 4.91
C LEU A 312 21.53 -23.62 4.53
N PRO A 313 21.92 -24.90 4.43
CA PRO A 313 23.23 -25.28 3.95
C PRO A 313 23.37 -25.09 2.42
N GLU A 314 24.58 -24.81 1.95
CA GLU A 314 24.86 -24.50 0.54
C GLU A 314 24.45 -25.64 -0.42
N ASP A 315 24.72 -26.88 -0.05
CA ASP A 315 24.38 -28.05 -0.87
C ASP A 315 22.87 -28.19 -1.10
N PHE A 316 22.07 -27.83 -0.09
CA PHE A 316 20.62 -27.83 -0.19
C PHE A 316 20.13 -26.73 -1.14
N ILE A 317 20.74 -25.54 -1.07
CA ILE A 317 20.44 -24.41 -1.97
C ILE A 317 20.76 -24.82 -3.42
N LYS A 318 21.94 -25.41 -3.66
CA LYS A 318 22.34 -25.92 -4.98
C LYS A 318 21.33 -26.95 -5.48
N ALA A 319 21.03 -27.98 -4.70
CA ALA A 319 20.07 -29.02 -5.07
C ALA A 319 18.68 -28.44 -5.39
N SER A 320 18.24 -27.43 -4.64
CA SER A 320 16.97 -26.73 -4.89
C SER A 320 16.97 -25.99 -6.22
N PHE A 321 18.05 -25.28 -6.58
CA PHE A 321 18.16 -24.64 -7.90
C PHE A 321 18.16 -25.66 -9.04
N ARG A 322 18.87 -26.79 -8.89
CA ARG A 322 18.84 -27.88 -9.89
C ARG A 322 17.41 -28.36 -10.12
N LYS A 323 16.66 -28.56 -9.03
CA LYS A 323 15.26 -28.98 -9.10
C LYS A 323 14.37 -27.95 -9.79
N ILE A 324 14.56 -26.66 -9.51
CA ILE A 324 13.83 -25.57 -10.18
C ILE A 324 14.12 -25.57 -11.69
N LEU A 325 15.39 -25.70 -12.08
CA LEU A 325 15.79 -25.71 -13.49
C LEU A 325 15.24 -26.91 -14.25
N VAL A 326 15.26 -28.10 -13.64
CA VAL A 326 14.63 -29.31 -14.24
C VAL A 326 13.13 -29.08 -14.47
N LYS A 327 12.41 -28.55 -13.48
CA LYS A 327 10.98 -28.19 -13.65
C LYS A 327 10.77 -27.20 -14.80
N ALA A 328 11.65 -26.21 -14.94
CA ALA A 328 11.58 -25.22 -16.01
C ALA A 328 11.84 -25.84 -17.40
N LEU A 329 12.78 -26.79 -17.50
CA LEU A 329 13.10 -27.53 -18.72
C LEU A 329 11.97 -28.48 -19.15
N ASP A 330 11.34 -29.14 -18.18
CA ASP A 330 10.25 -30.09 -18.41
C ASP A 330 8.91 -29.39 -18.72
N CYS A 331 8.82 -28.08 -18.47
CA CYS A 331 7.60 -27.31 -18.71
C CYS A 331 7.27 -27.25 -20.21
N ASP A 332 6.11 -27.78 -20.60
CA ASP A 332 5.58 -27.60 -21.95
C ASP A 332 5.04 -26.17 -22.11
N VAL A 333 5.67 -25.40 -22.98
CA VAL A 333 5.36 -23.98 -23.19
C VAL A 333 4.16 -23.84 -24.15
N GLY A 334 3.80 -24.89 -24.88
CA GLY A 334 2.73 -24.88 -25.89
C GLY A 334 1.30 -25.07 -25.38
N ALA A 335 1.10 -25.38 -24.09
CA ALA A 335 -0.20 -25.82 -23.54
C ALA A 335 -0.91 -24.81 -22.62
N ILE A 336 -0.69 -23.50 -22.81
CA ILE A 336 -1.39 -22.46 -22.03
C ILE A 336 -2.78 -22.23 -22.66
N ILE A 337 -3.78 -22.98 -22.20
CA ILE A 337 -5.20 -22.76 -22.51
C ILE A 337 -5.73 -21.66 -21.57
N PHE A 338 -6.21 -20.56 -22.14
CA PHE A 338 -6.89 -19.51 -21.38
C PHE A 338 -8.38 -19.85 -21.19
N PRO A 339 -9.02 -19.39 -20.09
CA PRO A 339 -10.48 -19.31 -20.07
C PRO A 339 -10.91 -18.31 -21.13
N GLU A 340 -11.84 -18.71 -22.01
CA GLU A 340 -12.49 -17.80 -22.94
C GLU A 340 -13.09 -16.63 -22.15
N VAL A 341 -12.62 -15.41 -22.44
CA VAL A 341 -13.35 -14.20 -22.07
C VAL A 341 -14.53 -14.16 -23.02
N SER A 342 -15.69 -14.62 -22.54
CA SER A 342 -16.95 -14.43 -23.25
C SER A 342 -17.25 -12.93 -23.31
N ASP A 343 -17.22 -12.39 -24.53
CA ASP A 343 -17.62 -11.02 -24.90
C ASP A 343 -19.04 -10.66 -24.42
#